data_AF-A0A848UNX1-F1
#
_entry.id   AF-A0A848UNX1-F1
#
_cell.length_a   1.000
_cell.length_b   1.000
_cell.length_c   1.000
_cell.angle_alpha   90.00
_cell.angle_beta   90.00
_cell.angle_gamma   90.00
#
_symmetry.space_group_name_H-M   'P 1'
#
loop_
_entity.id
_entity.type
_entity.pdbx_description
1 polymer ?
#
loop_
_entity_poly.entity_id
_entity_poly.type
_entity_poly.pdbx_seq_one_letter_code
_entity_poly.pdbx_strand_id
1 'polypeptide(L)'
;MKKNKIALQVTVATSMLLSLIACDKDFATLDSDIINEANATNFDILKDSFNVITYTNALGPVQTNNLGLNSLGIYDDAFGRTTSHFLTQLSLPSFDPDFGDEVQIDSVVLTLPFYSAIEEVDDDGNITYSLDSVFGNDPINLRVFESNYFIRDFDPNAEFEEVQAYFSNKSASENEMISEAILEGDELIFVDYNEDTGEFNPIDNTIEISNQGYILTEPDNEEDEDTEPQVLFRQPPGIRVLLDTTFWRQKIIDKEGTSVLSSSNTFSEYLRGLYFKVEPNANNSGSFLLLNTGDQNANITIYYTRLTAITTDDDDTREEAVFTFNFGQNTVNFFENDFSNIALNNGDEINGDSRIYLKGGEGAIANINLFNGEDLDDDDNTLNTFEAWKNEFVETDANGNFLKSKRLVNEANLIFYVDQDIINANEPDRIYLYDADNNTPLVDYFLDAVNNNIPSLSILSHLGPLERVNDEPDGQGIKYKLKITEHINNLLLRDSTNVKLGLGVSVNVNLEEFLAQREVLSSDPDATAPVSSIISPRGTVLYGSNIPDNDINADKKVRLEIYYTEPNN
;
A
#
# COMPACT_ATOMS: atom_id res chain seq x y z
N MET A 1 -52.81 -21.22 -39.81
CA MET A 1 -51.52 -20.63 -39.38
C MET A 1 -51.57 -19.17 -38.93
N LYS A 2 -52.62 -18.35 -39.21
CA LYS A 2 -52.70 -16.96 -38.71
C LYS A 2 -53.04 -16.82 -37.21
N LYS A 3 -53.80 -17.75 -36.61
CA LYS A 3 -54.21 -17.66 -35.19
C LYS A 3 -53.05 -17.90 -34.20
N ASN A 4 -52.05 -18.70 -34.57
CA ASN A 4 -50.92 -19.02 -33.68
C ASN A 4 -49.88 -17.89 -33.62
N LYS A 5 -49.79 -17.03 -34.65
CA LYS A 5 -48.89 -15.86 -34.63
C LYS A 5 -49.37 -14.77 -33.66
N ILE A 6 -50.68 -14.55 -33.58
CA ILE A 6 -51.27 -13.56 -32.65
C ILE A 6 -51.13 -14.05 -31.21
N ALA A 7 -51.38 -15.34 -30.95
CA ALA A 7 -51.18 -15.92 -29.63
C ALA A 7 -49.71 -15.79 -29.17
N LEU A 8 -48.74 -16.11 -30.03
CA LEU A 8 -47.32 -15.99 -29.72
C LEU A 8 -46.89 -14.54 -29.48
N GLN A 9 -47.39 -13.59 -30.27
CA GLN A 9 -47.07 -12.16 -30.09
C GLN A 9 -47.67 -11.60 -28.79
N VAL A 10 -48.86 -12.05 -28.40
CA VAL A 10 -49.46 -11.66 -27.12
C VAL A 10 -48.69 -12.30 -25.96
N THR A 11 -48.30 -13.58 -26.04
CA THR A 11 -47.51 -14.23 -24.98
C THR A 11 -46.13 -13.60 -24.81
N VAL A 12 -45.45 -13.24 -25.92
CA VAL A 12 -44.15 -12.54 -25.85
C VAL A 12 -44.32 -11.14 -25.29
N ALA A 13 -45.33 -10.37 -25.73
CA ALA A 13 -45.58 -9.03 -25.20
C ALA A 13 -45.96 -9.05 -23.71
N THR A 14 -46.75 -10.02 -23.26
CA THR A 14 -47.10 -10.20 -21.83
C THR A 14 -45.88 -10.66 -21.02
N SER A 15 -45.03 -11.52 -21.57
CA SER A 15 -43.77 -11.93 -20.92
C SER A 15 -42.78 -10.76 -20.81
N MET A 16 -42.73 -9.87 -21.80
CA MET A 16 -41.89 -8.67 -21.79
C MET A 16 -42.42 -7.59 -20.83
N LEU A 17 -43.75 -7.51 -20.66
CA LEU A 17 -44.36 -6.62 -19.67
C LEU A 17 -44.16 -7.13 -18.23
N LEU A 18 -44.13 -8.45 -18.03
CA LEU A 18 -43.84 -9.08 -16.75
C LEU A 18 -42.35 -8.98 -16.36
N SER A 19 -41.43 -8.98 -17.33
CA SER A 19 -40.00 -8.78 -17.04
C SER A 19 -39.64 -7.35 -16.66
N LEU A 20 -40.48 -6.36 -17.00
CA LEU A 20 -40.29 -4.96 -16.57
C LEU A 20 -40.83 -4.68 -15.16
N ILE A 21 -41.57 -5.61 -14.55
CA ILE A 21 -42.05 -5.51 -13.14
C ILE A 21 -41.16 -6.35 -12.20
N ALA A 22 -40.24 -7.15 -12.74
CA ALA A 22 -39.41 -8.09 -11.97
C ALA A 22 -37.93 -7.68 -11.82
N CYS A 23 -37.54 -6.49 -12.31
CA CYS A 23 -36.18 -5.96 -12.20
C CYS A 23 -36.15 -4.54 -11.59
N ASP A 24 -37.03 -4.26 -10.62
CA ASP A 24 -36.63 -3.42 -9.48
C ASP A 24 -36.13 -4.39 -8.41
N LYS A 25 -34.84 -4.71 -8.49
CA LYS A 25 -34.11 -5.18 -7.33
C LYS A 25 -33.39 -3.96 -6.77
N ASP A 26 -34.15 -3.13 -6.08
CA ASP A 26 -33.58 -2.52 -4.87
C ASP A 26 -32.95 -3.69 -4.10
N PHE A 27 -31.65 -3.60 -3.83
CA PHE A 27 -31.11 -4.36 -2.73
C PHE A 27 -31.89 -3.88 -1.52
N ALA A 28 -32.88 -4.67 -1.11
CA ALA A 28 -33.36 -4.61 0.25
C ALA A 28 -32.11 -4.86 1.08
N THR A 29 -31.52 -3.77 1.57
CA THR A 29 -30.83 -3.79 2.85
C THR A 29 -31.74 -4.60 3.78
N LEU A 30 -31.15 -5.42 4.64
CA LEU A 30 -31.89 -6.05 5.73
C LEU A 30 -32.34 -4.98 6.75
N ASP A 31 -32.81 -3.81 6.29
CA ASP A 31 -33.64 -2.90 7.06
C ASP A 31 -35.06 -3.49 7.12
N SER A 32 -35.28 -4.18 8.23
CA SER A 32 -36.38 -3.88 9.13
C SER A 32 -37.83 -4.21 8.73
N ASP A 33 -38.14 -5.40 8.18
CA ASP A 33 -39.56 -5.84 8.24
C ASP A 33 -39.86 -7.34 8.36
N ILE A 34 -38.86 -8.23 8.28
CA ILE A 34 -39.07 -9.66 8.58
C ILE A 34 -38.74 -9.97 10.05
N ILE A 35 -37.80 -9.23 10.63
CA ILE A 35 -37.39 -9.29 12.03
C ILE A 35 -37.35 -7.83 12.51
N ASN A 36 -38.37 -7.38 13.23
CA ASN A 36 -38.46 -6.06 13.87
C ASN A 36 -38.76 -6.28 15.36
N GLU A 37 -38.67 -5.24 16.21
CA GLU A 37 -38.98 -5.32 17.66
C GLU A 37 -40.35 -5.99 17.95
N ALA A 38 -41.29 -5.92 17.01
CA ALA A 38 -42.60 -6.54 17.16
C ALA A 38 -42.62 -8.05 16.85
N ASN A 39 -41.66 -8.56 16.09
CA ASN A 39 -41.70 -9.90 15.48
C ASN A 39 -40.49 -10.79 15.85
N ALA A 40 -39.40 -10.21 16.34
CA ALA A 40 -38.23 -10.91 16.85
C ALA A 40 -38.40 -11.20 18.34
N THR A 41 -38.60 -12.46 18.70
CA THR A 41 -38.46 -13.07 20.03
C THR A 41 -38.02 -12.13 21.18
N ASN A 42 -38.90 -11.80 22.14
CA ASN A 42 -38.64 -11.49 23.57
C ASN A 42 -37.31 -10.83 24.00
N PHE A 43 -36.65 -10.03 23.17
CA PHE A 43 -35.32 -9.48 23.44
C PHE A 43 -35.18 -8.14 22.72
N ASP A 44 -35.13 -7.05 23.49
CA ASP A 44 -34.83 -5.73 22.96
C ASP A 44 -33.31 -5.63 22.69
N ILE A 45 -32.92 -5.14 21.51
CA ILE A 45 -31.52 -4.79 21.23
C ILE A 45 -31.32 -3.34 21.65
N LEU A 46 -30.56 -3.15 22.73
CA LEU A 46 -30.24 -1.84 23.29
C LEU A 46 -28.86 -1.38 22.78
N LYS A 47 -28.60 -0.07 22.88
CA LYS A 47 -27.34 0.57 22.49
C LYS A 47 -26.87 1.50 23.60
N ASP A 48 -25.63 1.30 24.06
CA ASP A 48 -24.91 2.24 24.90
C ASP A 48 -23.68 2.81 24.16
N SER A 49 -23.27 4.01 24.55
CA SER A 49 -22.09 4.68 24.00
C SER A 49 -21.13 5.07 25.11
N PHE A 50 -19.90 4.57 25.01
CA PHE A 50 -18.84 4.78 26.00
C PHE A 50 -17.81 5.79 25.45
N ASN A 51 -17.34 6.66 26.33
CA ASN A 51 -16.24 7.55 25.99
C ASN A 51 -14.96 6.74 25.81
N VAL A 52 -14.13 7.20 24.87
CA VAL A 52 -12.76 6.71 24.64
C VAL A 52 -11.81 7.89 24.70
N ILE A 53 -10.51 7.62 24.81
CA ILE A 53 -9.47 8.65 24.65
C ILE A 53 -8.75 8.36 23.35
N THR A 54 -8.75 9.31 22.42
CA THR A 54 -8.04 9.21 21.14
C THR A 54 -7.05 10.35 21.01
N TYR A 55 -5.82 10.07 20.59
CA TYR A 55 -4.80 11.08 20.40
C TYR A 55 -3.86 10.72 19.26
N THR A 56 -3.31 11.73 18.61
CA THR A 56 -2.33 11.57 17.53
C THR A 56 -0.98 11.13 18.11
N ASN A 57 -0.32 10.20 17.45
CA ASN A 57 1.06 9.82 17.70
C ASN A 57 1.87 10.08 16.43
N ALA A 58 2.68 11.14 16.44
CA ALA A 58 3.52 11.51 15.32
C ALA A 58 4.68 10.52 15.22
N LEU A 59 4.92 10.00 14.03
CA LEU A 59 5.98 9.04 13.78
C LEU A 59 7.29 9.76 13.51
N GLY A 60 8.37 9.22 14.06
CA GLY A 60 9.72 9.49 13.58
C GLY A 60 10.01 8.74 12.28
N PRO A 61 11.26 8.77 11.80
CA PRO A 61 11.68 8.03 10.62
C PRO A 61 11.34 6.54 10.75
N VAL A 62 10.66 6.00 9.74
CA VAL A 62 10.16 4.62 9.76
C VAL A 62 11.10 3.71 8.99
N GLN A 63 11.24 2.46 9.41
CA GLN A 63 12.05 1.48 8.69
C GLN A 63 11.36 1.13 7.36
N THR A 64 12.11 1.28 6.27
CA THR A 64 11.60 1.18 4.90
C THR A 64 12.34 0.16 4.04
N ASN A 65 13.30 -0.58 4.60
CA ASN A 65 13.95 -1.64 3.85
C ASN A 65 13.12 -2.91 3.77
N ASN A 66 13.20 -3.58 2.62
CA ASN A 66 12.65 -4.92 2.39
C ASN A 66 11.15 -5.04 2.73
N LEU A 67 10.36 -4.00 2.41
CA LEU A 67 8.91 -3.96 2.63
C LEU A 67 8.10 -4.86 1.67
N GLY A 68 8.75 -5.45 0.67
CA GLY A 68 8.11 -6.25 -0.38
C GLY A 68 7.47 -5.42 -1.51
N LEU A 69 7.44 -4.10 -1.35
CA LEU A 69 6.96 -3.11 -2.32
C LEU A 69 7.87 -1.89 -2.26
N ASN A 70 8.06 -1.20 -3.37
CA ASN A 70 8.79 0.07 -3.38
C ASN A 70 7.91 1.20 -3.88
N SER A 71 8.02 2.37 -3.28
CA SER A 71 7.39 3.59 -3.79
C SER A 71 8.37 4.45 -4.59
N LEU A 72 7.84 5.27 -5.49
CA LEU A 72 8.60 6.23 -6.27
C LEU A 72 7.64 7.35 -6.68
N GLY A 73 7.99 8.62 -6.48
CA GLY A 73 7.17 9.70 -7.02
C GLY A 73 6.93 10.85 -6.05
N ILE A 74 5.92 11.67 -6.36
CA ILE A 74 5.52 12.85 -5.56
C ILE A 74 4.03 12.75 -5.28
N TYR A 75 3.67 12.99 -4.02
CA TYR A 75 2.30 13.05 -3.57
C TYR A 75 2.07 14.36 -2.83
N ASP A 76 1.05 15.10 -3.25
CA ASP A 76 0.60 16.34 -2.61
C ASP A 76 -0.80 16.12 -2.01
N ASP A 77 -0.95 16.43 -0.72
CA ASP A 77 -2.24 16.40 -0.03
C ASP A 77 -2.40 17.59 0.93
N ALA A 78 -3.42 17.53 1.80
CA ALA A 78 -3.69 18.58 2.77
C ALA A 78 -2.55 18.77 3.80
N PHE A 79 -1.76 17.72 4.09
CA PHE A 79 -0.63 17.80 5.00
C PHE A 79 0.57 18.49 4.34
N GLY A 80 0.74 18.25 3.04
CA GLY A 80 1.75 18.88 2.19
C GLY A 80 2.34 17.86 1.22
N ARG A 81 3.65 17.93 0.98
CA ARG A 81 4.31 17.12 -0.04
C ARG A 81 5.08 15.96 0.57
N THR A 82 4.91 14.76 0.00
CA THR A 82 5.81 13.62 0.21
C THR A 82 6.46 13.27 -1.12
N THR A 83 7.79 13.28 -1.17
CA THR A 83 8.56 12.75 -2.31
C THR A 83 9.18 11.42 -1.91
N SER A 84 9.04 10.39 -2.74
CA SER A 84 9.66 9.08 -2.54
C SER A 84 10.72 8.78 -3.57
N HIS A 85 11.87 8.33 -3.05
CA HIS A 85 12.98 7.75 -3.80
C HIS A 85 13.16 6.31 -3.36
N PHE A 86 13.90 5.53 -4.14
CA PHE A 86 14.33 4.21 -3.66
C PHE A 86 15.73 3.85 -4.11
N LEU A 87 16.40 3.06 -3.29
CA LEU A 87 17.68 2.44 -3.54
C LEU A 87 17.46 0.93 -3.65
N THR A 88 18.07 0.29 -4.65
CA THR A 88 17.98 -1.16 -4.84
C THR A 88 19.32 -1.73 -5.27
N GLN A 89 19.61 -2.97 -4.85
CA GLN A 89 20.66 -3.76 -5.46
C GLN A 89 20.18 -4.41 -6.77
N LEU A 90 21.12 -4.83 -7.63
CA LEU A 90 20.84 -5.68 -8.78
C LEU A 90 21.31 -7.11 -8.48
N SER A 91 20.64 -8.08 -9.09
CA SER A 91 21.03 -9.49 -9.04
C SER A 91 21.49 -9.96 -10.41
N LEU A 92 22.59 -10.72 -10.44
CA LEU A 92 23.09 -11.36 -11.66
C LEU A 92 22.17 -12.54 -12.04
N PRO A 93 21.83 -12.70 -13.33
CA PRO A 93 21.09 -13.87 -13.80
C PRO A 93 21.96 -15.14 -13.78
N SER A 94 23.27 -14.99 -13.95
CA SER A 94 24.27 -16.06 -13.91
C SER A 94 25.62 -15.53 -13.46
N PHE A 95 26.43 -16.39 -12.85
CA PHE A 95 27.81 -16.09 -12.48
C PHE A 95 28.77 -16.52 -13.58
N ASP A 96 29.88 -15.78 -13.71
CA ASP A 96 30.88 -15.95 -14.76
C ASP A 96 30.25 -16.06 -16.18
N PRO A 97 29.49 -15.03 -16.61
CA PRO A 97 28.85 -15.06 -17.93
C PRO A 97 29.88 -15.08 -19.05
N ASP A 98 29.52 -15.74 -20.15
CA ASP A 98 30.24 -15.75 -21.43
C ASP A 98 29.42 -14.98 -22.46
N PHE A 99 29.88 -13.77 -22.77
CA PHE A 99 29.24 -12.89 -23.74
C PHE A 99 29.72 -13.18 -25.17
N GLY A 100 30.81 -13.91 -25.35
CA GLY A 100 31.36 -14.28 -26.65
C GLY A 100 32.19 -13.18 -27.32
N ASP A 101 32.53 -13.41 -28.60
CA ASP A 101 33.45 -12.56 -29.34
C ASP A 101 32.74 -11.40 -30.06
N GLU A 102 33.45 -10.25 -30.14
CA GLU A 102 33.00 -9.02 -30.82
C GLU A 102 31.59 -8.55 -30.43
N VAL A 103 31.30 -8.58 -29.13
CA VAL A 103 30.03 -8.13 -28.57
C VAL A 103 29.75 -6.66 -28.93
N GLN A 104 28.53 -6.39 -29.39
CA GLN A 104 27.98 -5.05 -29.61
C GLN A 104 26.65 -4.96 -28.87
N ILE A 105 26.51 -3.97 -27.98
CA ILE A 105 25.24 -3.75 -27.27
C ILE A 105 24.31 -3.00 -28.22
N ASP A 106 23.16 -3.59 -28.49
CA ASP A 106 22.15 -2.99 -29.37
C ASP A 106 21.25 -2.04 -28.57
N SER A 107 20.84 -2.43 -27.36
CA SER A 107 20.09 -1.55 -26.45
C SER A 107 20.16 -2.03 -25.00
N VAL A 108 19.88 -1.12 -24.06
CA VAL A 108 19.64 -1.46 -22.66
C VAL A 108 18.31 -0.89 -22.23
N VAL A 109 17.43 -1.72 -21.69
CA VAL A 109 16.07 -1.35 -21.31
C VAL A 109 15.89 -1.53 -19.81
N LEU A 110 15.49 -0.46 -19.11
CA LEU A 110 14.99 -0.50 -17.74
C LEU A 110 13.47 -0.61 -17.75
N THR A 111 12.92 -1.57 -17.02
CA THR A 111 11.48 -1.79 -16.87
C THR A 111 11.09 -1.86 -15.38
N LEU A 112 10.14 -1.01 -14.97
CA LEU A 112 9.54 -0.98 -13.63
C LEU A 112 8.00 -1.03 -13.76
N PRO A 113 7.37 -2.19 -13.59
CA PRO A 113 5.93 -2.34 -13.74
C PRO A 113 5.14 -1.74 -12.57
N PHE A 114 3.92 -1.29 -12.86
CA PHE A 114 2.93 -0.90 -11.87
C PHE A 114 2.00 -2.08 -11.55
N TYR A 115 1.30 -2.02 -10.41
CA TYR A 115 0.14 -2.88 -10.20
C TYR A 115 -1.01 -2.37 -11.06
N SER A 116 -1.56 -3.26 -11.86
CA SER A 116 -2.63 -2.93 -12.80
C SER A 116 -3.59 -4.11 -12.96
N ALA A 117 -4.83 -3.80 -13.31
CA ALA A 117 -5.83 -4.79 -13.70
C ALA A 117 -6.39 -4.45 -15.07
N ILE A 118 -6.76 -5.47 -15.85
CA ILE A 118 -7.37 -5.27 -17.16
C ILE A 118 -8.77 -4.66 -16.94
N GLU A 119 -9.01 -3.51 -17.54
CA GLU A 119 -10.29 -2.80 -17.47
C GLU A 119 -11.11 -3.07 -18.74
N GLU A 120 -10.51 -2.82 -19.90
CA GLU A 120 -11.17 -2.95 -21.20
C GLU A 120 -10.20 -3.53 -22.25
N VAL A 121 -10.78 -4.26 -23.21
CA VAL A 121 -10.09 -4.65 -24.44
C VAL A 121 -10.90 -4.11 -25.61
N ASP A 122 -10.30 -3.27 -26.44
CA ASP A 122 -10.97 -2.67 -27.60
C ASP A 122 -11.08 -3.64 -28.79
N ASP A 123 -11.81 -3.24 -29.84
CA ASP A 123 -12.03 -4.04 -31.05
C ASP A 123 -10.73 -4.32 -31.83
N ASP A 124 -9.68 -3.52 -31.62
CA ASP A 124 -8.35 -3.66 -32.21
C ASP A 124 -7.40 -4.50 -31.33
N GLY A 125 -7.88 -4.99 -30.18
CA GLY A 125 -7.16 -5.83 -29.23
C GLY A 125 -6.19 -5.07 -28.32
N ASN A 126 -6.29 -3.74 -28.24
CA ASN A 126 -5.57 -2.94 -27.25
C ASN A 126 -6.23 -3.06 -25.89
N ILE A 127 -5.40 -3.03 -24.85
CA ILE A 127 -5.82 -3.27 -23.48
C ILE A 127 -5.63 -1.98 -22.68
N THR A 128 -6.73 -1.48 -22.13
CA THR A 128 -6.70 -0.40 -21.13
C THR A 128 -6.72 -1.03 -19.75
N TYR A 129 -5.90 -0.48 -18.85
CA TYR A 129 -5.75 -0.98 -17.49
C TYR A 129 -6.27 0.04 -16.46
N SER A 130 -6.81 -0.47 -15.36
CA SER A 130 -6.97 0.31 -14.13
C SER A 130 -5.67 0.27 -13.33
N LEU A 131 -5.24 1.43 -12.81
CA LEU A 131 -4.00 1.58 -12.06
C LEU A 131 -4.29 1.82 -10.58
N ASP A 132 -4.25 0.75 -9.79
CA ASP A 132 -4.57 0.84 -8.36
C ASP A 132 -3.35 1.28 -7.51
N SER A 133 -2.14 1.26 -8.10
CA SER A 133 -0.88 1.65 -7.45
C SER A 133 -0.35 3.02 -7.88
N VAL A 134 -1.14 3.79 -8.62
CA VAL A 134 -0.72 5.09 -9.17
C VAL A 134 -1.64 6.17 -8.63
N PHE A 135 -1.06 7.14 -7.93
CA PHE A 135 -1.76 8.27 -7.34
C PHE A 135 -1.40 9.54 -8.11
N GLY A 136 -2.33 10.02 -8.93
CA GLY A 136 -2.12 11.11 -9.88
C GLY A 136 -1.80 10.60 -11.29
N ASN A 137 -1.69 11.52 -12.24
CA ASN A 137 -1.34 11.25 -13.63
C ASN A 137 -0.35 12.27 -14.21
N ASP A 138 0.17 13.17 -13.38
CA ASP A 138 1.16 14.15 -13.78
C ASP A 138 2.53 13.47 -14.02
N PRO A 139 3.30 13.90 -15.03
CA PRO A 139 4.63 13.38 -15.29
C PRO A 139 5.58 13.61 -14.11
N ILE A 140 6.60 12.78 -13.98
CA ILE A 140 7.67 12.92 -12.99
C ILE A 140 9.02 13.07 -13.70
N ASN A 141 10.00 13.73 -13.06
CA ASN A 141 11.38 13.69 -13.51
C ASN A 141 12.12 12.58 -12.77
N LEU A 142 12.60 11.56 -13.48
CA LEU A 142 13.30 10.40 -12.90
C LEU A 142 14.78 10.42 -13.26
N ARG A 143 15.65 10.38 -12.25
CA ARG A 143 17.10 10.27 -12.41
C ARG A 143 17.58 8.97 -11.78
N VAL A 144 18.46 8.26 -12.46
CA VAL A 144 18.99 6.97 -11.99
C VAL A 144 20.50 7.10 -11.84
N PHE A 145 21.02 6.75 -10.66
CA PHE A 145 22.45 6.82 -10.37
C PHE A 145 22.99 5.45 -9.97
N GLU A 146 24.23 5.17 -10.34
CA GLU A 146 25.03 4.17 -9.63
C GLU A 146 25.27 4.65 -8.20
N SER A 147 24.74 3.91 -7.23
CA SER A 147 24.98 4.18 -5.82
C SER A 147 26.31 3.58 -5.38
N ASN A 148 27.08 4.37 -4.64
CA ASN A 148 28.29 3.90 -3.95
C ASN A 148 27.99 3.40 -2.53
N TYR A 149 26.72 3.48 -2.09
CA TYR A 149 26.31 3.00 -0.77
C TYR A 149 26.12 1.48 -0.78
N PHE A 150 26.81 0.80 0.15
CA PHE A 150 26.64 -0.64 0.33
C PHE A 150 25.54 -0.91 1.36
N ILE A 151 24.43 -1.47 0.90
CA ILE A 151 23.33 -1.93 1.77
C ILE A 151 23.83 -3.18 2.51
N ARG A 152 23.91 -3.10 3.83
CA ARG A 152 24.37 -4.19 4.69
C ARG A 152 23.21 -5.12 4.99
N ASP A 153 23.52 -6.42 5.08
CA ASP A 153 22.55 -7.42 5.51
C ASP A 153 22.38 -7.44 7.05
N PHE A 154 23.43 -7.05 7.79
CA PHE A 154 23.47 -7.13 9.26
C PHE A 154 23.92 -5.82 9.90
N ASP A 155 23.39 -5.52 11.08
CA ASP A 155 23.84 -4.40 11.90
C ASP A 155 25.12 -4.77 12.68
N PRO A 156 26.26 -4.11 12.43
CA PRO A 156 27.50 -4.38 13.14
C PRO A 156 27.50 -3.97 14.62
N ASN A 157 26.52 -3.19 15.07
CA ASN A 157 26.42 -2.67 16.44
C ASN A 157 25.34 -3.37 17.28
N ALA A 158 24.49 -4.19 16.65
CA ALA A 158 23.42 -4.92 17.31
C ALA A 158 23.89 -6.30 17.83
N GLU A 159 22.95 -7.09 18.35
CA GLU A 159 23.22 -8.48 18.69
C GLU A 159 23.54 -9.30 17.43
N PHE A 160 24.18 -10.46 17.61
CA PHE A 160 24.63 -11.28 16.49
C PHE A 160 23.43 -11.75 15.65
N GLU A 161 23.52 -11.61 14.32
CA GLU A 161 22.48 -11.94 13.32
C GLU A 161 21.31 -10.95 13.18
N GLU A 162 21.32 -9.81 13.89
CA GLU A 162 20.32 -8.76 13.67
C GLU A 162 20.46 -8.12 12.28
N VAL A 163 19.33 -8.02 11.57
CA VAL A 163 19.27 -7.46 10.22
C VAL A 163 19.41 -5.95 10.30
N GLN A 164 20.18 -5.36 9.38
CA GLN A 164 20.32 -3.90 9.34
C GLN A 164 18.97 -3.23 9.00
N ALA A 165 18.48 -2.37 9.89
CA ALA A 165 17.39 -1.46 9.59
C ALA A 165 17.88 -0.25 8.77
N TYR A 166 17.05 0.20 7.84
CA TYR A 166 17.23 1.45 7.11
C TYR A 166 15.94 2.24 7.13
N PHE A 167 16.06 3.54 7.36
CA PHE A 167 14.92 4.41 7.66
C PHE A 167 14.67 5.43 6.55
N SER A 168 13.41 5.87 6.49
CA SER A 168 12.88 6.83 5.50
C SER A 168 13.72 8.09 5.32
N ASN A 169 14.35 8.58 6.37
CA ASN A 169 15.11 9.83 6.39
C ASN A 169 16.58 9.69 5.90
N LYS A 170 16.89 8.67 5.09
CA LYS A 170 18.26 8.35 4.62
C LYS A 170 19.20 8.07 5.79
N SER A 171 18.79 7.24 6.74
CA SER A 171 19.64 6.81 7.86
C SER A 171 19.63 5.30 8.07
N ALA A 172 20.69 4.79 8.69
CA ALA A 172 20.78 3.40 9.16
C ALA A 172 20.57 3.31 10.69
N SER A 173 20.65 4.44 11.40
CA SER A 173 20.34 4.61 12.82
C SER A 173 20.25 6.11 13.14
N GLU A 174 19.90 6.47 14.38
CA GLU A 174 19.91 7.86 14.84
C GLU A 174 21.25 8.59 14.64
N ASN A 175 22.37 7.85 14.58
CA ASN A 175 23.72 8.40 14.50
C ASN A 175 24.44 8.10 13.18
N GLU A 176 23.81 7.38 12.25
CA GLU A 176 24.39 7.02 10.95
C GLU A 176 23.52 7.51 9.80
N MET A 177 23.82 8.70 9.29
CA MET A 177 23.18 9.26 8.10
C MET A 177 23.89 8.79 6.83
N ILE A 178 23.09 8.48 5.81
CA ILE A 178 23.51 8.19 4.44
C ILE A 178 23.50 9.50 3.67
N SER A 179 24.65 9.94 3.17
CA SER A 179 24.73 11.20 2.43
C SER A 179 24.22 11.05 1.00
N GLU A 180 23.65 12.12 0.44
CA GLU A 180 23.25 12.11 -0.98
C GLU A 180 24.43 11.89 -1.92
N ALA A 181 25.61 12.41 -1.57
CA ALA A 181 26.82 12.28 -2.40
C ALA A 181 27.30 10.82 -2.58
N ILE A 182 26.96 9.90 -1.67
CA ILE A 182 27.26 8.47 -1.85
C ILE A 182 26.13 7.71 -2.55
N LEU A 183 24.90 8.26 -2.56
CA LEU A 183 23.77 7.73 -3.31
C LEU A 183 23.82 8.14 -4.79
N GLU A 184 24.26 9.37 -5.07
CA GLU A 184 24.31 9.99 -6.39
C GLU A 184 25.74 9.91 -6.97
N GLY A 185 26.15 8.70 -7.36
CA GLY A 185 27.40 8.48 -8.10
C GLY A 185 27.28 8.88 -9.58
N ASP A 186 27.62 7.96 -10.49
CA ASP A 186 27.49 8.21 -11.92
C ASP A 186 26.02 8.11 -12.35
N GLU A 187 25.53 9.10 -13.10
CA GLU A 187 24.14 9.11 -13.61
C GLU A 187 24.02 8.25 -14.87
N LEU A 188 22.98 7.43 -14.91
CA LEU A 188 22.60 6.63 -16.07
C LEU A 188 21.70 7.49 -16.96
N ILE A 189 22.18 7.77 -18.18
CA ILE A 189 21.51 8.66 -19.12
C ILE A 189 20.40 7.93 -19.87
N PHE A 190 19.23 8.56 -19.97
CA PHE A 190 18.14 8.07 -20.81
C PHE A 190 18.38 8.47 -22.25
N VAL A 191 18.07 7.56 -23.17
CA VAL A 191 18.27 7.77 -24.62
C VAL A 191 17.02 7.37 -25.40
N ASP A 192 16.95 7.79 -26.65
CA ASP A 192 15.98 7.28 -27.61
C ASP A 192 16.67 6.98 -28.96
N TYR A 193 16.15 6.00 -29.69
CA TYR A 193 16.71 5.60 -30.98
C TYR A 193 16.23 6.55 -32.07
N ASN A 194 17.18 7.17 -32.76
CA ASN A 194 16.87 8.00 -33.91
C ASN A 194 17.02 7.19 -35.20
N GLU A 195 15.90 6.85 -35.82
CA GLU A 195 15.84 6.07 -37.08
C GLU A 195 16.56 6.77 -38.24
N ASP A 196 16.56 8.10 -38.31
CA ASP A 196 17.21 8.85 -39.39
C ASP A 196 18.74 8.77 -39.31
N THR A 197 19.30 8.72 -38.10
CA THR A 197 20.74 8.68 -37.87
C THR A 197 21.27 7.28 -37.56
N GLY A 198 20.40 6.36 -37.14
CA GLY A 198 20.77 5.05 -36.63
C GLY A 198 21.53 5.11 -35.30
N GLU A 199 21.33 6.18 -34.51
CA GLU A 199 22.08 6.43 -33.28
C GLU A 199 21.15 6.70 -32.09
N PHE A 200 21.57 6.31 -30.89
CA PHE A 200 20.89 6.66 -29.65
C PHE A 200 21.28 8.08 -29.23
N ASN A 201 20.27 8.92 -29.01
CA ASN A 201 20.46 10.30 -28.56
C ASN A 201 19.95 10.47 -27.13
N PRO A 202 20.68 11.19 -26.26
CA PRO A 202 20.18 11.53 -24.92
C PRO A 202 18.84 12.28 -24.99
N ILE A 203 17.92 11.90 -24.10
CA ILE A 203 16.63 12.55 -23.92
C ILE A 203 16.52 13.19 -22.54
N ASP A 204 15.45 13.92 -22.29
CA ASP A 204 15.15 14.41 -20.95
C ASP A 204 14.68 13.26 -20.03
N ASN A 205 14.66 13.56 -18.73
CA ASN A 205 14.36 12.60 -17.68
C ASN A 205 12.87 12.56 -17.33
N THR A 206 12.00 13.09 -18.19
CA THR A 206 10.56 13.15 -17.95
C THR A 206 9.91 11.80 -18.23
N ILE A 207 9.19 11.27 -17.24
CA ILE A 207 8.44 10.03 -17.36
C ILE A 207 6.95 10.36 -17.35
N GLU A 208 6.31 10.08 -18.48
CA GLU A 208 4.85 10.14 -18.63
C GLU A 208 4.20 8.94 -17.94
N ILE A 209 3.13 9.20 -17.18
CA ILE A 209 2.38 8.16 -16.48
C ILE A 209 1.19 7.75 -17.34
N SER A 210 1.15 6.48 -17.74
CA SER A 210 0.14 5.95 -18.66
C SER A 210 -0.55 4.72 -18.10
N ASN A 211 -1.85 4.61 -18.37
CA ASN A 211 -2.65 3.41 -18.11
C ASN A 211 -2.71 2.45 -19.32
N GLN A 212 -1.94 2.73 -20.36
CA GLN A 212 -1.79 1.90 -21.54
C GLN A 212 -0.54 1.03 -21.42
N GLY A 213 -0.67 -0.24 -21.79
CA GLY A 213 0.46 -1.15 -21.86
C GLY A 213 1.39 -0.88 -23.05
N TYR A 214 2.54 -1.55 -23.07
CA TYR A 214 3.47 -1.51 -24.20
C TYR A 214 3.14 -2.61 -25.21
N ILE A 215 3.14 -2.26 -26.49
CA ILE A 215 3.06 -3.21 -27.60
C ILE A 215 4.46 -3.29 -28.21
N LEU A 216 5.10 -4.46 -28.06
CA LEU A 216 6.39 -4.74 -28.66
C LEU A 216 6.15 -5.43 -29.99
N THR A 217 6.63 -4.81 -31.07
CA THR A 217 6.54 -5.34 -32.43
C THR A 217 7.89 -5.82 -32.93
N GLU A 218 7.89 -6.57 -34.02
CA GLU A 218 9.14 -6.86 -34.73
C GLU A 218 9.76 -5.57 -35.28
N PRO A 219 11.10 -5.52 -35.41
CA PRO A 219 11.77 -4.39 -36.04
C PRO A 219 11.34 -4.31 -37.52
N ASP A 220 10.79 -3.18 -37.92
CA ASP A 220 10.51 -2.88 -39.32
C ASP A 220 11.86 -2.76 -40.06
N ASN A 221 12.12 -3.66 -41.02
CA ASN A 221 13.36 -3.68 -41.79
C ASN A 221 13.06 -3.57 -43.29
N GLU A 222 14.02 -3.10 -44.09
CA GLU A 222 13.81 -2.91 -45.54
C GLU A 222 13.48 -4.21 -46.32
N GLU A 223 13.63 -5.37 -45.69
CA GLU A 223 13.27 -6.68 -46.25
C GLU A 223 11.85 -7.14 -45.86
N ASP A 224 11.17 -6.41 -44.98
CA ASP A 224 9.83 -6.73 -44.54
C ASP A 224 8.80 -6.36 -45.63
N GLU A 225 8.11 -7.36 -46.16
CA GLU A 225 7.07 -7.16 -47.19
C GLU A 225 5.71 -6.77 -46.56
N ASP A 226 5.58 -6.87 -45.23
CA ASP A 226 4.37 -6.53 -44.51
C ASP A 226 4.28 -5.03 -44.22
N THR A 227 3.10 -4.44 -44.43
CA THR A 227 2.86 -3.00 -44.22
C THR A 227 2.61 -2.63 -42.76
N GLU A 228 2.48 -3.62 -41.88
CA GLU A 228 2.26 -3.42 -40.43
C GLU A 228 3.15 -4.42 -39.67
N PRO A 229 3.98 -3.97 -38.71
CA PRO A 229 4.90 -4.84 -38.01
C PRO A 229 4.15 -5.81 -37.09
N GLN A 230 4.54 -7.08 -37.08
CA GLN A 230 3.88 -8.09 -36.25
C GLN A 230 4.06 -7.81 -34.76
N VAL A 231 2.98 -7.93 -33.99
CA VAL A 231 3.02 -7.84 -32.53
C VAL A 231 3.68 -9.08 -31.95
N LEU A 232 4.82 -8.89 -31.29
CA LEU A 232 5.55 -9.94 -30.58
C LEU A 232 4.99 -10.16 -29.18
N PHE A 233 4.84 -9.08 -28.41
CA PHE A 233 4.41 -9.14 -27.00
C PHE A 233 3.57 -7.91 -26.60
N ARG A 234 2.67 -8.11 -25.64
CA ARG A 234 1.97 -7.02 -24.94
C ARG A 234 2.40 -7.06 -23.47
N GLN A 235 2.87 -5.94 -22.95
CA GLN A 235 3.29 -5.79 -21.55
C GLN A 235 2.35 -4.83 -20.82
N PRO A 236 2.08 -5.03 -19.52
CA PRO A 236 1.31 -4.09 -18.73
C PRO A 236 2.01 -2.72 -18.62
N PRO A 237 1.29 -1.67 -18.21
CA PRO A 237 1.86 -0.35 -17.99
C PRO A 237 2.95 -0.35 -16.91
N GLY A 238 3.90 0.57 -17.05
CA GLY A 238 5.03 0.74 -16.14
C GLY A 238 5.97 1.83 -16.65
N ILE A 239 7.08 2.05 -15.96
CA ILE A 239 8.18 2.86 -16.49
C ILE A 239 9.05 1.95 -17.35
N ARG A 240 9.15 2.25 -18.64
CA ARG A 240 10.05 1.55 -19.57
C ARG A 240 10.87 2.57 -20.35
N VAL A 241 12.18 2.60 -20.11
CA VAL A 241 13.10 3.57 -20.73
C VAL A 241 14.35 2.88 -21.27
N LEU A 242 14.93 3.47 -22.32
CA LEU A 242 16.22 3.06 -22.86
C LEU A 242 17.34 3.80 -22.12
N LEU A 243 18.41 3.08 -21.81
CA LEU A 243 19.59 3.58 -21.12
C LEU A 243 20.79 3.62 -22.07
N ASP A 244 21.65 4.62 -21.89
CA ASP A 244 22.93 4.69 -22.60
C ASP A 244 23.77 3.42 -22.38
N THR A 245 24.32 2.88 -23.46
CA THR A 245 24.99 1.57 -23.45
C THR A 245 26.41 1.63 -22.88
N THR A 246 27.02 2.81 -22.75
CA THR A 246 28.42 2.98 -22.34
C THR A 246 28.67 2.45 -20.93
N PHE A 247 27.77 2.78 -20.00
CA PHE A 247 27.86 2.32 -18.62
C PHE A 247 27.84 0.79 -18.55
N TRP A 248 26.87 0.16 -19.23
CA TRP A 248 26.67 -1.29 -19.22
C TRP A 248 27.77 -2.04 -19.93
N ARG A 249 28.32 -1.48 -21.02
CA ARG A 249 29.53 -2.00 -21.66
C ARG A 249 30.69 -2.11 -20.68
N GLN A 250 31.00 -1.00 -20.00
CA GLN A 250 32.17 -0.91 -19.12
C GLN A 250 31.99 -1.69 -17.81
N LYS A 251 30.78 -1.70 -17.26
CA LYS A 251 30.46 -2.35 -15.97
C LYS A 251 30.23 -3.84 -16.10
N ILE A 252 29.67 -4.30 -17.23
CA ILE A 252 29.22 -5.68 -17.37
C ILE A 252 30.03 -6.42 -18.44
N ILE A 253 29.91 -6.03 -19.70
CA ILE A 253 30.51 -6.78 -20.82
C ILE A 253 32.04 -6.82 -20.70
N ASP A 254 32.68 -5.67 -20.48
CA ASP A 254 34.14 -5.57 -20.36
C ASP A 254 34.68 -6.20 -19.05
N LYS A 255 33.80 -6.71 -18.18
CA LYS A 255 34.15 -7.43 -16.93
C LYS A 255 34.03 -8.94 -17.04
N GLU A 256 33.74 -9.45 -18.24
CA GLU A 256 33.81 -10.88 -18.56
C GLU A 256 35.11 -11.54 -18.06
N GLY A 257 35.00 -12.73 -17.48
CA GLY A 257 36.15 -13.50 -16.97
C GLY A 257 36.86 -12.90 -15.75
N THR A 258 36.37 -11.79 -15.20
CA THR A 258 36.92 -11.19 -13.98
C THR A 258 36.14 -11.63 -12.73
N SER A 259 36.77 -11.54 -11.56
CA SER A 259 36.16 -12.00 -10.31
C SER A 259 34.92 -11.21 -9.87
N VAL A 260 34.68 -10.01 -10.41
CA VAL A 260 33.52 -9.20 -9.96
C VAL A 260 32.19 -9.81 -10.35
N LEU A 261 32.14 -10.61 -11.42
CA LEU A 261 30.94 -11.31 -11.90
C LEU A 261 30.85 -12.78 -11.43
N SER A 262 31.79 -13.23 -10.60
CA SER A 262 31.92 -14.65 -10.22
C SER A 262 30.99 -15.08 -9.08
N SER A 263 30.40 -14.13 -8.35
CA SER A 263 29.48 -14.41 -7.26
C SER A 263 28.61 -13.20 -6.94
N SER A 264 27.51 -13.44 -6.22
CA SER A 264 26.65 -12.35 -5.72
C SER A 264 27.43 -11.37 -4.85
N ASN A 265 28.26 -11.85 -3.93
CA ASN A 265 28.97 -10.99 -2.98
C ASN A 265 29.98 -10.07 -3.66
N THR A 266 30.76 -10.61 -4.61
CA THR A 266 31.72 -9.81 -5.37
C THR A 266 31.03 -8.81 -6.28
N PHE A 267 29.86 -9.15 -6.81
CA PHE A 267 29.06 -8.26 -7.64
C PHE A 267 28.45 -7.12 -6.83
N SER A 268 27.80 -7.42 -5.70
CA SER A 268 27.21 -6.42 -4.80
C SER A 268 28.27 -5.48 -4.20
N GLU A 269 29.53 -5.92 -4.06
CA GLU A 269 30.62 -5.03 -3.65
C GLU A 269 31.07 -4.09 -4.79
N TYR A 270 31.00 -4.57 -6.04
CA TYR A 270 31.43 -3.86 -7.24
C TYR A 270 30.38 -2.87 -7.78
N LEU A 271 29.12 -3.31 -7.88
CA LEU A 271 27.95 -2.52 -8.24
C LEU A 271 26.97 -2.56 -7.07
N ARG A 272 27.09 -1.57 -6.19
CA ARG A 272 26.48 -1.59 -4.84
C ARG A 272 24.99 -1.30 -4.83
N GLY A 273 24.49 -0.68 -5.89
CA GLY A 273 23.07 -0.48 -6.12
C GLY A 273 22.79 0.60 -7.15
N LEU A 274 21.51 0.78 -7.46
CA LEU A 274 20.98 1.89 -8.25
C LEU A 274 20.06 2.73 -7.36
N TYR A 275 20.28 4.04 -7.37
CA TYR A 275 19.44 5.01 -6.69
C TYR A 275 18.52 5.70 -7.68
N PHE A 276 17.22 5.56 -7.46
CA PHE A 276 16.15 6.17 -8.26
C PHE A 276 15.65 7.42 -7.54
N LYS A 277 16.03 8.58 -8.07
CA LYS A 277 15.67 9.89 -7.54
C LYS A 277 14.55 10.49 -8.38
N VAL A 278 13.57 11.08 -7.70
CA VAL A 278 12.45 11.77 -8.34
C VAL A 278 12.54 13.25 -8.06
N GLU A 279 12.25 14.04 -9.08
CA GLU A 279 12.08 15.48 -8.97
C GLU A 279 10.72 15.87 -9.55
N PRO A 280 10.11 16.97 -9.07
CA PRO A 280 8.87 17.47 -9.65
C PRO A 280 9.08 17.85 -11.11
N ASN A 281 8.02 17.71 -11.90
CA ASN A 281 8.02 18.14 -13.29
C ASN A 281 8.13 19.68 -13.41
N ALA A 282 8.15 20.17 -14.65
CA ALA A 282 8.26 21.60 -14.94
C ALA A 282 7.14 22.48 -14.32
N ASN A 283 5.99 21.89 -13.99
CA ASN A 283 4.86 22.57 -13.34
C ASN A 283 4.89 22.47 -11.81
N ASN A 284 5.97 21.94 -11.23
CA ASN A 284 6.10 21.65 -9.82
C ASN A 284 5.07 20.63 -9.31
N SER A 285 4.69 19.64 -10.13
CA SER A 285 3.80 18.53 -9.76
C SER A 285 4.42 17.17 -10.10
N GLY A 286 3.70 16.09 -9.81
CA GLY A 286 4.12 14.73 -10.13
C GLY A 286 3.10 13.71 -9.63
N SER A 287 3.32 12.45 -9.99
CA SER A 287 2.52 11.31 -9.51
C SER A 287 3.31 10.46 -8.53
N PHE A 288 2.60 9.73 -7.67
CA PHE A 288 3.18 8.77 -6.73
C PHE A 288 2.85 7.35 -7.16
N LEU A 289 3.85 6.48 -7.18
CA LEU A 289 3.77 5.13 -7.74
C LEU A 289 4.15 4.12 -6.67
N LEU A 290 3.38 3.05 -6.52
CA LEU A 290 3.82 1.82 -5.87
C LEU A 290 4.24 0.83 -6.97
N LEU A 291 5.51 0.47 -6.96
CA LEU A 291 6.18 -0.35 -7.95
C LEU A 291 6.17 -1.82 -7.53
N ASN A 292 5.96 -2.70 -8.51
CA ASN A 292 6.11 -4.13 -8.32
C ASN A 292 7.55 -4.56 -8.68
N THR A 293 8.52 -4.14 -7.88
CA THR A 293 9.95 -4.43 -8.13
C THR A 293 10.31 -5.91 -8.00
N GLY A 294 9.43 -6.72 -7.38
CA GLY A 294 9.54 -8.17 -7.32
C GLY A 294 8.93 -8.91 -8.52
N ASP A 295 8.31 -8.20 -9.47
CA ASP A 295 7.78 -8.81 -10.69
C ASP A 295 8.92 -9.37 -11.57
N GLN A 296 8.66 -10.45 -12.30
CA GLN A 296 9.66 -11.01 -13.23
C GLN A 296 10.01 -10.06 -14.38
N ASN A 297 9.11 -9.12 -14.69
CA ASN A 297 9.33 -8.08 -15.70
C ASN A 297 9.99 -6.81 -15.12
N ALA A 298 10.19 -6.74 -13.80
CA ALA A 298 10.94 -5.65 -13.17
C ALA A 298 12.45 -5.93 -13.31
N ASN A 299 13.05 -5.41 -14.37
CA ASN A 299 14.41 -5.76 -14.74
C ASN A 299 15.14 -4.66 -15.53
N ILE A 300 16.44 -4.88 -15.68
CA ILE A 300 17.27 -4.18 -16.66
C ILE A 300 17.79 -5.22 -17.64
N THR A 301 17.47 -5.09 -18.92
CA THR A 301 17.85 -6.04 -19.96
C THR A 301 18.82 -5.41 -20.95
N ILE A 302 19.99 -6.03 -21.11
CA ILE A 302 20.95 -5.74 -22.17
C ILE A 302 20.64 -6.64 -23.35
N TYR A 303 20.27 -6.05 -24.48
CA TYR A 303 20.19 -6.72 -25.78
C TYR A 303 21.52 -6.49 -26.52
N TYR A 304 22.14 -7.56 -27.00
CA TYR A 304 23.42 -7.48 -27.68
C TYR A 304 23.56 -8.51 -28.78
N THR A 305 24.35 -8.18 -29.80
CA THR A 305 24.80 -9.10 -30.84
C THR A 305 26.24 -9.53 -30.60
N ARG A 306 26.57 -10.74 -31.02
CA ARG A 306 27.93 -11.31 -30.98
C ARG A 306 28.19 -12.20 -32.18
N LEU A 307 29.44 -12.58 -32.41
CA LEU A 307 29.74 -13.61 -33.41
C LEU A 307 29.16 -14.96 -32.99
N THR A 308 28.60 -15.69 -33.95
CA THR A 308 28.08 -17.03 -33.71
C THR A 308 29.21 -17.96 -33.25
N ALA A 309 28.94 -18.78 -32.24
CA ALA A 309 29.86 -19.84 -31.84
C ALA A 309 29.88 -21.02 -32.84
N ILE A 310 29.00 -21.00 -33.85
CA ILE A 310 28.85 -22.06 -34.85
C ILE A 310 29.97 -21.95 -35.89
N THR A 311 30.92 -22.88 -35.81
CA THR A 311 32.09 -22.91 -36.72
C THR A 311 31.77 -23.33 -38.17
N THR A 312 30.51 -23.62 -38.49
CA THR A 312 30.07 -23.97 -39.85
C THR A 312 29.48 -22.80 -40.61
N ASP A 313 29.17 -21.71 -39.92
CA ASP A 313 28.65 -20.50 -40.52
C ASP A 313 29.81 -19.63 -41.03
N ASP A 314 29.50 -18.59 -41.80
CA ASP A 314 30.52 -17.64 -42.22
C ASP A 314 31.12 -16.91 -40.99
N ASP A 315 32.42 -16.61 -41.03
CA ASP A 315 33.18 -16.06 -39.88
C ASP A 315 32.60 -14.74 -39.33
N ASP A 316 31.83 -13.99 -40.13
CA ASP A 316 31.19 -12.72 -39.75
C ASP A 316 29.71 -12.89 -39.31
N THR A 317 29.20 -14.13 -39.23
CA THR A 317 27.81 -14.40 -38.86
C THR A 317 27.58 -14.01 -37.41
N ARG A 318 26.52 -13.21 -37.15
CA ARG A 318 26.17 -12.72 -35.82
C ARG A 318 24.88 -13.36 -35.31
N GLU A 319 24.81 -13.55 -34.01
CA GLU A 319 23.61 -13.97 -33.29
C GLU A 319 23.21 -12.96 -32.21
N GLU A 320 21.91 -12.88 -31.93
CA GLU A 320 21.34 -12.04 -30.87
C GLU A 320 21.34 -12.79 -29.54
N ALA A 321 21.59 -12.05 -28.45
CA ALA A 321 21.57 -12.57 -27.10
C ALA A 321 21.07 -11.51 -26.11
N VAL A 322 20.65 -11.96 -24.93
CA VAL A 322 20.12 -11.11 -23.86
C VAL A 322 20.80 -11.39 -22.54
N PHE A 323 20.99 -10.34 -21.74
CA PHE A 323 21.46 -10.44 -20.37
C PHE A 323 20.60 -9.58 -19.46
N THR A 324 19.83 -10.21 -18.58
CA THR A 324 18.79 -9.56 -17.78
C THR A 324 19.14 -9.55 -16.30
N PHE A 325 19.23 -8.36 -15.70
CA PHE A 325 19.35 -8.15 -14.26
C PHE A 325 17.95 -8.03 -13.65
N ASN A 326 17.67 -8.77 -12.60
CA ASN A 326 16.50 -8.52 -11.76
C ASN A 326 16.90 -7.60 -10.60
N PHE A 327 15.94 -6.85 -10.07
CA PHE A 327 16.14 -6.12 -8.82
C PHE A 327 16.40 -7.11 -7.67
N GLY A 328 17.39 -6.78 -6.83
CA GLY A 328 17.77 -7.57 -5.68
C GLY A 328 16.77 -7.45 -4.54
N GLN A 329 16.91 -8.32 -3.53
CA GLN A 329 16.01 -8.32 -2.37
C GLN A 329 16.23 -7.10 -1.46
N ASN A 330 17.45 -6.57 -1.43
CA ASN A 330 17.82 -5.42 -0.63
C ASN A 330 17.39 -4.13 -1.31
N THR A 331 16.26 -3.61 -0.87
CA THR A 331 15.70 -2.32 -1.32
C THR A 331 15.38 -1.44 -0.13
N VAL A 332 15.48 -0.12 -0.32
CA VAL A 332 15.19 0.88 0.71
C VAL A 332 14.45 2.05 0.08
N ASN A 333 13.34 2.47 0.69
CA ASN A 333 12.66 3.71 0.31
C ASN A 333 13.13 4.88 1.16
N PHE A 334 13.35 6.03 0.53
CA PHE A 334 13.62 7.28 1.22
C PHE A 334 12.48 8.27 0.96
N PHE A 335 12.13 9.05 1.99
CA PHE A 335 11.06 10.03 1.93
C PHE A 335 11.59 11.43 2.24
N GLU A 336 11.14 12.40 1.45
CA GLU A 336 11.30 13.82 1.74
C GLU A 336 9.90 14.40 1.97
N ASN A 337 9.61 14.73 3.24
CA ASN A 337 8.31 15.21 3.67
C ASN A 337 8.36 16.71 3.98
N ASP A 338 7.40 17.46 3.43
CA ASP A 338 7.08 18.83 3.81
C ASP A 338 5.65 18.87 4.33
N PHE A 339 5.49 18.75 5.65
CA PHE A 339 4.19 18.86 6.33
C PHE A 339 3.90 20.27 6.87
N SER A 340 4.36 21.30 6.17
CA SER A 340 4.18 22.68 6.60
C SER A 340 2.72 23.16 6.61
N ASN A 341 1.80 22.49 5.89
CA ASN A 341 0.38 22.85 5.88
C ASN A 341 -0.34 22.36 7.16
N ILE A 342 -0.01 21.15 7.64
CA ILE A 342 -0.56 20.57 8.87
C ILE A 342 0.59 19.95 9.66
N ALA A 343 0.99 20.61 10.75
CA ALA A 343 2.03 20.11 11.62
C ALA A 343 1.56 18.87 12.40
N LEU A 344 2.25 17.76 12.19
CA LEU A 344 2.04 16.51 12.92
C LEU A 344 2.79 16.57 14.26
N ASN A 345 2.06 16.49 15.37
CA ASN A 345 2.62 16.50 16.72
C ASN A 345 1.95 15.41 17.56
N ASN A 346 2.62 14.98 18.63
CA ASN A 346 2.01 14.10 19.63
C ASN A 346 0.85 14.81 20.32
N GLY A 347 -0.25 14.08 20.48
CA GLY A 347 -1.49 14.52 21.10
C GLY A 347 -1.49 14.40 22.63
N ASP A 348 -2.63 14.70 23.23
CA ASP A 348 -2.84 14.60 24.68
C ASP A 348 -3.30 13.19 25.07
N GLU A 349 -2.38 12.37 25.60
CA GLU A 349 -2.69 10.99 26.01
C GLU A 349 -3.68 10.88 27.17
N ILE A 350 -3.87 11.96 27.95
CA ILE A 350 -4.67 11.99 29.16
C ILE A 350 -6.11 12.41 28.84
N ASN A 351 -6.28 13.49 28.08
CA ASN A 351 -7.60 14.05 27.78
C ASN A 351 -8.10 13.69 26.37
N GLY A 352 -7.20 13.24 25.49
CA GLY A 352 -7.47 13.04 24.07
C GLY A 352 -7.46 14.36 23.29
N ASP A 353 -7.46 14.21 21.97
CA ASP A 353 -7.49 15.32 21.03
C ASP A 353 -8.91 15.55 20.50
N SER A 354 -9.21 16.80 20.10
CA SER A 354 -10.44 17.12 19.38
C SER A 354 -10.40 16.66 17.92
N ARG A 355 -9.20 16.42 17.40
CA ARG A 355 -8.91 15.90 16.06
C ARG A 355 -7.72 14.97 16.13
N ILE A 356 -7.78 13.85 15.42
CA ILE A 356 -6.66 12.95 15.24
C ILE A 356 -6.20 12.97 13.79
N TYR A 357 -4.89 12.91 13.58
CA TYR A 357 -4.26 13.02 12.27
C TYR A 357 -3.66 11.67 11.88
N LEU A 358 -4.04 11.16 10.71
CA LEU A 358 -3.47 9.95 10.15
C LEU A 358 -2.76 10.31 8.85
N LYS A 359 -1.47 9.99 8.74
CA LYS A 359 -0.65 10.21 7.55
C LYS A 359 0.34 9.07 7.39
N GLY A 360 0.36 8.44 6.22
CA GLY A 360 1.29 7.35 5.94
C GLY A 360 2.73 7.80 5.74
N GLY A 361 3.66 6.84 5.70
CA GLY A 361 5.11 7.05 5.72
C GLY A 361 5.63 7.47 7.10
N GLU A 362 6.67 8.31 7.11
CA GLU A 362 7.09 9.08 8.28
C GLU A 362 6.06 10.20 8.53
N GLY A 363 4.88 9.81 9.03
CA GLY A 363 3.73 10.69 9.19
C GLY A 363 3.16 10.61 10.61
N ALA A 364 1.92 10.15 10.75
CA ALA A 364 1.27 10.01 12.04
C ALA A 364 0.23 8.87 12.04
N ILE A 365 0.12 8.22 13.18
CA ILE A 365 -0.94 7.28 13.53
C ILE A 365 -1.74 7.86 14.69
N ALA A 366 -2.81 7.19 15.12
CA ALA A 366 -3.53 7.55 16.33
C ALA A 366 -3.58 6.38 17.31
N ASN A 367 -3.57 6.71 18.59
CA ASN A 367 -3.79 5.76 19.68
C ASN A 367 -5.19 5.94 20.25
N ILE A 368 -5.78 4.84 20.71
CA ILE A 368 -7.12 4.78 21.29
C ILE A 368 -7.05 3.99 22.59
N ASN A 369 -7.38 4.64 23.69
CA ASN A 369 -7.55 3.99 24.99
C ASN A 369 -9.05 3.78 25.25
N LEU A 370 -9.48 2.52 25.32
CA LEU A 370 -10.81 2.17 25.80
C LEU A 370 -10.83 2.27 27.33
N PHE A 371 -11.93 2.73 27.92
CA PHE A 371 -12.09 2.80 29.38
C PHE A 371 -10.94 3.53 30.10
N ASN A 372 -10.47 4.64 29.51
CA ASN A 372 -9.31 5.42 29.96
C ASN A 372 -7.96 4.66 29.96
N GLY A 373 -7.89 3.50 29.33
CA GLY A 373 -6.71 2.63 29.34
C GLY A 373 -6.52 1.88 30.66
N GLU A 374 -7.57 1.81 31.48
CA GLU A 374 -7.56 1.07 32.75
C GLU A 374 -7.88 -0.42 32.50
N ASP A 375 -7.41 -1.29 33.39
CA ASP A 375 -7.70 -2.74 33.41
C ASP A 375 -8.11 -3.15 34.83
N LEU A 376 -8.36 -4.44 35.09
CA LEU A 376 -8.57 -4.96 36.44
C LEU A 376 -7.43 -4.56 37.37
N ASP A 377 -7.75 -4.14 38.59
CA ASP A 377 -6.78 -3.84 39.63
C ASP A 377 -7.08 -4.59 40.95
N ASP A 378 -6.19 -4.45 41.94
CA ASP A 378 -6.31 -5.12 43.25
C ASP A 378 -7.17 -4.31 44.26
N ASP A 379 -7.75 -3.17 43.89
CA ASP A 379 -8.54 -2.32 44.80
C ASP A 379 -10.03 -2.68 44.83
N ASP A 380 -10.35 -3.65 45.68
CA ASP A 380 -11.73 -4.08 45.96
C ASP A 380 -12.69 -2.98 46.49
N ASN A 381 -12.20 -1.78 46.85
CA ASN A 381 -13.04 -0.74 47.46
C ASN A 381 -13.63 0.25 46.46
N THR A 382 -12.97 0.49 45.33
CA THR A 382 -13.41 1.46 44.32
C THR A 382 -13.19 0.93 42.93
N LEU A 383 -14.28 0.78 42.18
CA LEU A 383 -14.20 0.35 40.79
C LEU A 383 -13.60 1.46 39.93
N ASN A 384 -12.59 1.11 39.13
CA ASN A 384 -12.11 1.97 38.05
C ASN A 384 -13.07 1.95 36.85
N THR A 385 -12.75 2.67 35.77
CA THR A 385 -13.62 2.82 34.59
C THR A 385 -13.88 1.49 33.88
N PHE A 386 -12.84 0.67 33.74
CA PHE A 386 -12.93 -0.64 33.10
C PHE A 386 -13.77 -1.61 33.94
N GLU A 387 -13.52 -1.68 35.24
CA GLU A 387 -14.25 -2.56 36.15
C GLU A 387 -15.71 -2.16 36.30
N ALA A 388 -16.00 -0.85 36.34
CA ALA A 388 -17.35 -0.34 36.35
C ALA A 388 -18.11 -0.78 35.10
N TRP A 389 -17.50 -0.64 33.92
CA TRP A 389 -18.07 -1.11 32.65
C TRP A 389 -18.25 -2.64 32.63
N LYS A 390 -17.20 -3.42 32.97
CA LYS A 390 -17.25 -4.89 32.98
C LYS A 390 -18.37 -5.41 33.88
N ASN A 391 -18.59 -4.75 35.02
CA ASN A 391 -19.67 -5.06 35.95
C ASN A 391 -21.08 -4.78 35.40
N GLU A 392 -21.25 -3.94 34.38
CA GLU A 392 -22.55 -3.76 33.72
C GLU A 392 -22.91 -4.97 32.85
N PHE A 393 -21.92 -5.61 32.23
CA PHE A 393 -22.12 -6.69 31.26
C PHE A 393 -22.02 -8.08 31.87
N VAL A 394 -21.16 -8.29 32.88
CA VAL A 394 -20.91 -9.60 33.48
C VAL A 394 -20.91 -9.55 35.00
N GLU A 395 -21.08 -10.72 35.62
CA GLU A 395 -20.71 -10.97 37.02
C GLU A 395 -19.38 -11.69 37.03
N THR A 396 -18.45 -11.22 37.87
CA THR A 396 -17.12 -11.80 38.05
C THR A 396 -16.94 -12.39 39.45
N ASP A 397 -15.97 -13.28 39.62
CA ASP A 397 -15.51 -13.71 40.93
C ASP A 397 -14.57 -12.68 41.57
N ALA A 398 -14.07 -12.98 42.78
CA ALA A 398 -13.17 -12.10 43.52
C ALA A 398 -11.80 -11.88 42.84
N ASN A 399 -11.48 -12.61 41.78
CA ASN A 399 -10.26 -12.41 40.99
C ASN A 399 -10.58 -11.85 39.59
N GLY A 400 -11.78 -11.32 39.36
CA GLY A 400 -12.18 -10.73 38.08
C GLY A 400 -12.57 -11.73 36.97
N ASN A 401 -12.62 -13.03 37.27
CA ASN A 401 -12.96 -14.05 36.27
C ASN A 401 -14.47 -14.09 36.00
N PHE A 402 -14.83 -14.29 34.74
CA PHE A 402 -16.22 -14.40 34.32
C PHE A 402 -16.99 -15.53 35.04
N LEU A 403 -18.17 -15.20 35.59
CA LEU A 403 -19.12 -16.16 36.16
C LEU A 403 -20.40 -16.29 35.33
N LYS A 404 -21.05 -15.16 35.00
CA LYS A 404 -22.29 -15.15 34.21
C LYS A 404 -22.48 -13.84 33.46
N SER A 405 -23.13 -13.89 32.31
CA SER A 405 -23.52 -12.69 31.55
C SER A 405 -24.76 -12.04 32.16
N LYS A 406 -24.72 -10.71 32.33
CA LYS A 406 -25.87 -9.86 32.61
C LYS A 406 -26.46 -9.30 31.32
N ARG A 407 -25.59 -8.94 30.39
CA ARG A 407 -25.90 -8.43 29.05
C ARG A 407 -25.09 -9.23 28.02
N LEU A 408 -25.67 -9.47 26.85
CA LEU A 408 -25.00 -10.15 25.74
C LEU A 408 -24.63 -9.12 24.68
N VAL A 409 -23.34 -8.95 24.40
CA VAL A 409 -22.87 -8.06 23.33
C VAL A 409 -23.21 -8.70 21.98
N ASN A 410 -23.97 -7.97 21.17
CA ASN A 410 -24.33 -8.36 19.81
C ASN A 410 -23.35 -7.76 18.80
N GLU A 411 -22.96 -6.50 19.00
CA GLU A 411 -22.00 -5.79 18.16
C GLU A 411 -21.34 -4.67 18.96
N ALA A 412 -20.04 -4.46 18.75
CA ALA A 412 -19.32 -3.30 19.26
C ALA A 412 -18.56 -2.62 18.12
N ASN A 413 -18.64 -1.29 18.04
CA ASN A 413 -18.02 -0.50 16.98
C ASN A 413 -17.30 0.75 17.51
N LEU A 414 -16.22 1.11 16.84
CA LEU A 414 -15.64 2.45 16.86
C LEU A 414 -16.02 3.17 15.56
N ILE A 415 -16.54 4.38 15.67
CA ILE A 415 -16.94 5.20 14.52
C ILE A 415 -16.09 6.46 14.48
N PHE A 416 -15.42 6.67 13.36
CA PHE A 416 -14.55 7.82 13.13
C PHE A 416 -15.12 8.66 11.99
N TYR A 417 -15.50 9.89 12.27
CA TYR A 417 -15.98 10.82 11.25
C TYR A 417 -14.83 11.61 10.65
N VAL A 418 -14.85 11.80 9.33
CA VAL A 418 -13.85 12.58 8.60
C VAL A 418 -14.12 14.07 8.77
N ASP A 419 -13.08 14.86 9.06
CA ASP A 419 -13.17 16.31 9.10
C ASP A 419 -12.95 16.92 7.71
N GLN A 420 -14.04 17.02 6.94
CA GLN A 420 -14.07 17.61 5.60
C GLN A 420 -13.70 19.10 5.57
N ASP A 421 -13.71 19.80 6.72
CA ASP A 421 -13.25 21.20 6.75
C ASP A 421 -11.72 21.31 6.57
N ILE A 422 -10.99 20.20 6.81
CA ILE A 422 -9.53 20.12 6.70
C ILE A 422 -9.12 19.29 5.48
N ILE A 423 -9.69 18.09 5.32
CA ILE A 423 -9.39 17.20 4.20
C ILE A 423 -10.44 17.38 3.12
N ASN A 424 -10.01 17.81 1.94
CA ASN A 424 -10.89 18.02 0.79
C ASN A 424 -10.44 17.10 -0.36
N ALA A 425 -10.98 15.88 -0.38
CA ALA A 425 -10.68 14.77 -1.31
C ALA A 425 -9.38 13.97 -1.04
N ASN A 426 -9.19 12.90 -1.82
CA ASN A 426 -8.06 11.96 -1.78
C ASN A 426 -7.86 11.20 -0.45
N GLU A 427 -8.94 10.98 0.30
CA GLU A 427 -8.86 10.20 1.54
C GLU A 427 -8.45 8.74 1.26
N PRO A 428 -7.73 8.10 2.19
CA PRO A 428 -7.51 6.65 2.13
C PRO A 428 -8.85 5.92 2.20
N ASP A 429 -9.07 4.94 1.34
CA ASP A 429 -10.33 4.17 1.39
C ASP A 429 -10.38 3.21 2.57
N ARG A 430 -9.21 2.88 3.14
CA ARG A 430 -9.05 1.94 4.25
C ARG A 430 -8.19 2.53 5.37
N ILE A 431 -8.57 2.25 6.60
CA ILE A 431 -7.75 2.43 7.80
C ILE A 431 -7.61 1.10 8.52
N TYR A 432 -6.53 0.95 9.27
CA TYR A 432 -6.16 -0.29 9.96
C TYR A 432 -6.14 -0.05 11.47
N LEU A 433 -6.95 -0.83 12.19
CA LEU A 433 -7.04 -0.84 13.65
C LEU A 433 -6.37 -2.10 14.19
N TYR A 434 -5.49 -1.94 15.17
CA TYR A 434 -4.65 -3.02 15.67
C TYR A 434 -4.38 -2.90 17.16
N ASP A 435 -3.83 -3.97 17.75
CA ASP A 435 -3.31 -3.99 19.11
C ASP A 435 -1.93 -3.32 19.12
N ALA A 436 -1.84 -2.11 19.68
CA ALA A 436 -0.61 -1.32 19.69
C ALA A 436 0.38 -1.77 20.77
N ASP A 437 -0.06 -2.48 21.80
CA ASP A 437 0.84 -2.98 22.84
C ASP A 437 1.56 -4.26 22.36
N ASN A 438 0.90 -5.08 21.54
CA ASN A 438 1.45 -6.33 21.00
C ASN A 438 1.88 -6.26 19.53
N ASN A 439 1.64 -5.14 18.85
CA ASN A 439 1.94 -4.91 17.43
C ASN A 439 1.27 -5.92 16.47
N THR A 440 0.06 -6.39 16.79
CA THR A 440 -0.65 -7.43 16.02
C THR A 440 -2.06 -7.02 15.60
N PRO A 441 -2.64 -7.64 14.54
CA PRO A 441 -4.06 -7.48 14.24
C PRO A 441 -4.95 -7.90 15.42
N LEU A 442 -6.10 -7.25 15.57
CA LEU A 442 -7.11 -7.63 16.56
C LEU A 442 -7.74 -8.99 16.20
N VAL A 443 -8.32 -9.66 17.20
CA VAL A 443 -9.04 -10.93 17.00
C VAL A 443 -10.14 -10.83 15.93
N ASP A 444 -10.82 -9.69 15.83
CA ASP A 444 -11.86 -9.43 14.84
C ASP A 444 -11.32 -9.49 13.39
N TYR A 445 -10.06 -9.13 13.16
CA TYR A 445 -9.39 -9.23 11.86
C TYR A 445 -9.39 -10.68 11.35
N PHE A 446 -8.97 -11.62 12.21
CA PHE A 446 -8.83 -13.03 11.86
C PHE A 446 -10.17 -13.77 11.73
N LEU A 447 -11.25 -13.20 12.26
CA LEU A 447 -12.60 -13.76 12.16
C LEU A 447 -13.35 -13.26 10.93
N ASP A 448 -12.84 -12.26 10.24
CA ASP A 448 -13.44 -11.70 9.04
C ASP A 448 -12.90 -12.36 7.76
N ALA A 449 -13.62 -12.20 6.66
CA ALA A 449 -13.28 -12.83 5.39
C ALA A 449 -12.14 -12.09 4.67
N VAL A 450 -11.05 -12.80 4.38
CA VAL A 450 -9.93 -12.27 3.57
C VAL A 450 -10.19 -12.51 2.08
N ASN A 451 -9.97 -11.48 1.25
CA ASN A 451 -10.01 -11.58 -0.20
C ASN A 451 -8.71 -11.03 -0.82
N ASN A 452 -7.85 -11.92 -1.31
CA ASN A 452 -6.58 -11.55 -1.92
C ASN A 452 -6.69 -11.15 -3.39
N ASN A 453 -7.77 -11.53 -4.07
CA ASN A 453 -7.98 -11.17 -5.49
C ASN A 453 -8.57 -9.77 -5.62
N ILE A 454 -9.37 -9.35 -4.65
CA ILE A 454 -9.98 -8.02 -4.60
C ILE A 454 -9.78 -7.48 -3.17
N PRO A 455 -8.58 -6.95 -2.84
CA PRO A 455 -8.25 -6.51 -1.47
C PRO A 455 -9.17 -5.41 -0.93
N SER A 456 -9.77 -4.60 -1.81
CA SER A 456 -10.78 -3.59 -1.43
C SER A 456 -12.01 -4.21 -0.75
N LEU A 457 -12.32 -5.48 -1.00
CA LEU A 457 -13.41 -6.25 -0.40
C LEU A 457 -12.96 -7.20 0.71
N SER A 458 -11.73 -7.07 1.18
CA SER A 458 -11.19 -7.88 2.28
C SER A 458 -11.54 -7.29 3.64
N ILE A 459 -11.85 -8.11 4.64
CA ILE A 459 -12.02 -7.71 6.06
C ILE A 459 -13.03 -6.55 6.21
N LEU A 460 -14.16 -6.65 5.50
CA LEU A 460 -15.15 -5.58 5.37
C LEU A 460 -15.96 -5.30 6.63
N SER A 461 -16.11 -6.29 7.51
CA SER A 461 -16.88 -6.15 8.75
C SER A 461 -16.04 -5.47 9.82
N HIS A 462 -14.81 -5.94 10.03
CA HIS A 462 -13.89 -5.40 11.04
C HIS A 462 -13.31 -4.05 10.62
N LEU A 463 -12.81 -3.95 9.38
CA LEU A 463 -12.11 -2.77 8.84
C LEU A 463 -12.87 -2.19 7.65
N GLY A 464 -14.14 -1.83 7.86
CA GLY A 464 -15.01 -1.29 6.82
C GLY A 464 -14.38 -0.11 6.06
N PRO A 465 -14.60 -0.02 4.73
CA PRO A 465 -14.07 1.07 3.93
C PRO A 465 -14.72 2.41 4.31
N LEU A 466 -14.10 3.51 3.86
CA LEU A 466 -14.64 4.85 4.00
C LEU A 466 -16.05 4.92 3.38
N GLU A 467 -17.04 5.29 4.18
CA GLU A 467 -18.38 5.65 3.70
C GLU A 467 -18.29 7.01 3.01
N ARG A 468 -18.79 7.13 1.78
CA ARG A 468 -18.75 8.37 0.99
C ARG A 468 -20.16 8.88 0.69
N VAL A 469 -20.27 10.19 0.47
CA VAL A 469 -21.55 10.81 0.11
C VAL A 469 -22.11 10.17 -1.16
N ASN A 470 -23.35 9.67 -1.07
CA ASN A 470 -24.08 8.96 -2.12
C ASN A 470 -23.38 7.70 -2.66
N ASP A 471 -22.46 7.10 -1.90
CA ASP A 471 -21.67 5.93 -2.34
C ASP A 471 -20.85 6.18 -3.62
N GLU A 472 -20.59 7.45 -3.95
CA GLU A 472 -19.76 7.82 -5.09
C GLU A 472 -18.28 7.55 -4.77
N PRO A 473 -17.53 6.83 -5.62
CA PRO A 473 -16.12 6.47 -5.37
C PRO A 473 -15.21 7.68 -5.07
N ASP A 474 -15.46 8.81 -5.73
CA ASP A 474 -14.72 10.07 -5.55
C ASP A 474 -15.47 11.08 -4.66
N GLY A 475 -16.57 10.66 -4.03
CA GLY A 475 -17.37 11.48 -3.12
C GLY A 475 -16.62 11.81 -1.84
N GLN A 476 -17.01 12.90 -1.17
CA GLN A 476 -16.45 13.26 0.14
C GLN A 476 -16.65 12.13 1.16
N GLY A 477 -15.62 11.83 1.93
CA GLY A 477 -15.68 10.88 3.03
C GLY A 477 -16.57 11.36 4.17
N ILE A 478 -17.35 10.43 4.74
CA ILE A 478 -18.24 10.66 5.88
C ILE A 478 -17.61 10.08 7.13
N LYS A 479 -17.36 8.76 7.15
CA LYS A 479 -16.89 8.04 8.32
C LYS A 479 -16.31 6.67 8.00
N TYR A 480 -15.54 6.15 8.93
CA TYR A 480 -15.17 4.74 9.02
C TYR A 480 -15.92 4.10 10.19
N LYS A 481 -16.42 2.88 9.98
CA LYS A 481 -17.03 2.06 11.03
C LYS A 481 -16.19 0.79 11.21
N LEU A 482 -15.55 0.66 12.37
CA LEU A 482 -14.66 -0.45 12.69
C LEU A 482 -15.30 -1.33 13.76
N LYS A 483 -15.52 -2.61 13.45
CA LYS A 483 -16.21 -3.55 14.35
C LYS A 483 -15.21 -4.28 15.24
N ILE A 484 -15.31 -4.17 16.55
CA ILE A 484 -14.40 -4.79 17.54
C ILE A 484 -15.15 -5.71 18.52
N THR A 485 -16.11 -6.45 18.00
CA THR A 485 -17.07 -7.19 18.83
C THR A 485 -16.39 -8.32 19.59
N GLU A 486 -15.51 -9.07 18.92
CA GLU A 486 -14.83 -10.19 19.57
C GLU A 486 -13.74 -9.70 20.53
N HIS A 487 -13.06 -8.59 20.21
CA HIS A 487 -12.16 -7.93 21.15
C HIS A 487 -12.89 -7.57 22.46
N ILE A 488 -14.06 -6.92 22.38
CA ILE A 488 -14.88 -6.60 23.56
C ILE A 488 -15.36 -7.86 24.29
N ASN A 489 -15.77 -8.91 23.57
CA ASN A 489 -16.14 -10.18 24.19
C ASN A 489 -14.98 -10.84 24.93
N ASN A 490 -13.75 -10.72 24.42
CA ASN A 490 -12.56 -11.25 25.09
C ASN A 490 -12.30 -10.55 26.44
N LEU A 491 -12.44 -9.23 26.50
CA LEU A 491 -12.30 -8.46 27.74
C LEU A 491 -13.33 -8.89 28.80
N LEU A 492 -14.56 -9.20 28.36
CA LEU A 492 -15.66 -9.61 29.25
C LEU A 492 -15.58 -11.08 29.68
N LEU A 493 -15.25 -11.98 28.75
CA LEU A 493 -15.50 -13.42 28.90
C LEU A 493 -14.24 -14.29 29.01
N ARG A 494 -13.08 -13.78 28.59
CA ARG A 494 -11.85 -14.58 28.43
C ARG A 494 -10.62 -14.00 29.14
N ASP A 495 -10.85 -13.10 30.10
CA ASP A 495 -9.80 -12.51 30.93
C ASP A 495 -8.65 -11.90 30.10
N SER A 496 -9.02 -11.19 29.03
CA SER A 496 -8.08 -10.49 28.16
C SER A 496 -7.74 -9.10 28.73
N THR A 497 -6.51 -8.66 28.48
CA THR A 497 -6.02 -7.33 28.83
C THR A 497 -6.67 -6.25 27.95
N ASN A 498 -7.00 -5.10 28.56
CA ASN A 498 -7.46 -3.90 27.86
C ASN A 498 -6.27 -3.15 27.24
N VAL A 499 -5.79 -3.68 26.12
CA VAL A 499 -4.64 -3.12 25.38
C VAL A 499 -4.97 -1.76 24.76
N LYS A 500 -3.94 -0.94 24.57
CA LYS A 500 -4.01 0.25 23.72
C LYS A 500 -4.25 -0.18 22.27
N LEU A 501 -5.17 0.49 21.59
CA LEU A 501 -5.39 0.26 20.15
C LEU A 501 -4.66 1.32 19.34
N GLY A 502 -4.08 0.91 18.21
CA GLY A 502 -3.48 1.79 17.23
C GLY A 502 -4.34 1.90 15.98
N LEU A 503 -4.30 3.06 15.32
CA LEU A 503 -5.04 3.34 14.10
C LEU A 503 -4.14 4.02 13.07
N GLY A 504 -4.00 3.43 11.88
CA GLY A 504 -3.20 3.97 10.78
C GLY A 504 -3.97 3.97 9.46
N VAL A 505 -3.46 4.73 8.47
CA VAL A 505 -3.96 4.61 7.09
C VAL A 505 -3.52 3.28 6.49
N SER A 506 -4.25 2.79 5.49
CA SER A 506 -3.88 1.54 4.81
C SER A 506 -4.18 1.62 3.33
N VAL A 507 -3.22 1.21 2.49
CA VAL A 507 -3.49 0.94 1.07
C VAL A 507 -4.08 -0.45 0.85
N ASN A 508 -3.71 -1.41 1.71
CA ASN A 508 -4.17 -2.79 1.65
C ASN A 508 -4.04 -3.44 3.03
N VAL A 509 -5.17 -3.73 3.66
CA VAL A 509 -5.23 -4.31 5.01
C VAL A 509 -4.72 -5.76 5.07
N ASN A 510 -4.62 -6.47 3.94
CA ASN A 510 -4.15 -7.86 3.90
C ASN A 510 -2.65 -7.99 4.17
N LEU A 511 -1.89 -6.90 4.01
CA LEU A 511 -0.45 -6.90 4.26
C LEU A 511 -0.13 -7.25 5.72
N GLU A 512 -1.03 -6.88 6.63
CA GLU A 512 -0.86 -7.03 8.08
C GLU A 512 -1.03 -8.47 8.57
N GLU A 513 -1.54 -9.40 7.74
CA GLU A 513 -1.59 -10.83 8.07
C GLU A 513 -0.18 -11.47 8.02
N PHE A 514 0.68 -11.00 7.10
CA PHE A 514 1.93 -11.66 6.75
C PHE A 514 3.18 -10.89 7.15
N LEU A 515 3.06 -9.58 7.30
CA LEU A 515 4.20 -8.71 7.55
C LEU A 515 4.18 -8.23 9.00
N ALA A 516 5.33 -8.35 9.66
CA ALA A 516 5.53 -7.70 10.95
C ALA A 516 5.57 -6.19 10.78
N GLN A 517 5.11 -5.46 11.80
CA GLN A 517 5.29 -4.02 11.89
C GLN A 517 6.78 -3.66 11.86
N ARG A 518 7.07 -2.43 11.46
CA ARG A 518 8.43 -1.95 11.23
C ARG A 518 8.82 -0.91 12.26
N GLU A 519 10.10 -0.89 12.59
CA GLU A 519 10.65 0.01 13.59
C GLU A 519 10.44 1.48 13.21
N VAL A 520 10.25 2.31 14.23
CA VAL A 520 10.19 3.76 14.14
C VAL A 520 11.36 4.31 14.95
N LEU A 521 12.28 5.05 14.31
CA LEU A 521 13.33 5.76 15.04
C LEU A 521 12.71 6.80 15.95
N SER A 522 12.76 6.53 17.25
CA SER A 522 12.21 7.39 18.28
C SER A 522 12.94 7.16 19.61
N SER A 523 12.63 8.00 20.61
CA SER A 523 13.11 7.78 21.97
C SER A 523 12.57 6.51 22.64
N ASP A 524 11.48 5.95 22.10
CA ASP A 524 10.95 4.65 22.48
C ASP A 524 11.53 3.57 21.54
N PRO A 525 12.39 2.66 22.05
CA PRO A 525 13.03 1.64 21.23
C PRO A 525 12.06 0.57 20.71
N ASP A 526 10.86 0.46 21.29
CA ASP A 526 9.86 -0.54 20.91
C ASP A 526 8.79 0.06 19.96
N ALA A 527 8.95 1.32 19.56
CA ALA A 527 8.01 2.00 18.67
C ALA A 527 8.00 1.34 17.29
N THR A 528 6.81 0.94 16.84
CA THR A 528 6.60 0.37 15.50
C THR A 528 5.44 1.03 14.76
N ALA A 529 5.37 0.79 13.45
CA ALA A 529 4.24 1.20 12.63
C ALA A 529 3.82 0.07 11.66
N PRO A 530 2.51 -0.03 11.35
CA PRO A 530 2.00 -0.99 10.38
C PRO A 530 2.58 -0.79 8.97
N VAL A 531 2.86 -1.88 8.26
CA VAL A 531 3.50 -1.82 6.94
C VAL A 531 2.62 -1.08 5.94
N SER A 532 1.30 -1.32 5.97
CA SER A 532 0.34 -0.68 5.07
C SER A 532 0.26 0.83 5.29
N SER A 533 0.58 1.31 6.49
CA SER A 533 0.65 2.74 6.81
C SER A 533 1.95 3.36 6.29
N ILE A 534 3.08 2.65 6.42
CA ILE A 534 4.39 3.12 5.94
C ILE A 534 4.41 3.31 4.41
N ILE A 535 3.80 2.40 3.66
CA ILE A 535 3.78 2.47 2.19
C ILE A 535 2.71 3.41 1.64
N SER A 536 1.74 3.84 2.46
CA SER A 536 0.66 4.71 1.99
C SER A 536 1.15 6.15 1.85
N PRO A 537 0.92 6.80 0.69
CA PRO A 537 1.17 8.24 0.59
C PRO A 537 0.04 9.07 1.22
N ARG A 538 -1.17 8.51 1.36
CA ARG A 538 -2.39 9.24 1.72
C ARG A 538 -2.44 9.63 3.20
N GLY A 539 -3.27 10.63 3.50
CA GLY A 539 -3.60 11.04 4.86
C GLY A 539 -5.08 11.40 5.03
N THR A 540 -5.54 11.46 6.27
CA THR A 540 -6.87 11.92 6.64
C THR A 540 -6.88 12.54 8.04
N VAL A 541 -7.91 13.33 8.32
CA VAL A 541 -8.14 13.96 9.62
C VAL A 541 -9.50 13.53 10.10
N LEU A 542 -9.55 13.01 11.31
CA LEU A 542 -10.76 12.49 11.92
C LEU A 542 -11.11 13.35 13.14
N TYR A 543 -12.40 13.53 13.40
CA TYR A 543 -12.84 14.06 14.68
C TYR A 543 -12.36 13.11 15.79
N GLY A 544 -11.82 13.68 16.87
CA GLY A 544 -11.29 12.94 18.01
C GLY A 544 -12.28 12.80 19.15
N SER A 545 -11.79 12.38 20.30
CA SER A 545 -12.57 12.14 21.51
C SER A 545 -12.71 13.35 22.42
N ASN A 546 -11.99 14.45 22.20
CA ASN A 546 -12.02 15.62 23.09
C ASN A 546 -12.76 16.81 22.44
N ILE A 547 -14.02 16.56 22.06
CA ILE A 547 -14.93 17.58 21.52
C ILE A 547 -15.93 17.97 22.63
N PRO A 548 -16.07 19.25 22.97
CA PRO A 548 -17.05 19.71 23.95
C PRO A 548 -18.49 19.36 23.55
N ASP A 549 -19.33 18.95 24.50
CA ASP A 549 -20.73 18.56 24.23
C ASP A 549 -21.60 19.70 23.64
N ASN A 550 -21.16 20.95 23.76
CA ASN A 550 -21.83 22.12 23.21
C ASN A 550 -21.29 22.56 21.84
N ASP A 551 -20.30 21.85 21.29
CA ASP A 551 -19.78 22.08 19.94
C ASP A 551 -20.78 21.59 18.87
N ILE A 552 -20.74 22.18 17.68
CA ILE A 552 -21.59 21.77 16.56
C ILE A 552 -21.24 20.36 16.04
N ASN A 553 -20.02 19.88 16.30
CA ASN A 553 -19.54 18.55 15.91
C ASN A 553 -19.54 17.55 17.09
N ALA A 554 -20.24 17.84 18.19
CA ALA A 554 -20.26 16.97 19.37
C ALA A 554 -20.80 15.54 19.09
N ASP A 555 -21.65 15.42 18.08
CA ASP A 555 -22.21 14.17 17.55
C ASP A 555 -21.21 13.36 16.69
N LYS A 556 -20.13 13.98 16.23
CA LYS A 556 -19.03 13.34 15.49
C LYS A 556 -17.89 12.84 16.37
N LYS A 557 -17.97 13.06 17.67
CA LYS A 557 -17.00 12.59 18.67
C LYS A 557 -16.85 11.06 18.59
N VAL A 558 -15.61 10.56 18.58
CA VAL A 558 -15.35 9.12 18.63
C VAL A 558 -15.88 8.53 19.93
N ARG A 559 -16.64 7.43 19.81
CA ARG A 559 -17.20 6.67 20.93
C ARG A 559 -17.15 5.18 20.61
N LEU A 560 -17.08 4.38 21.66
CA LEU A 560 -17.33 2.94 21.58
C LEU A 560 -18.84 2.72 21.68
N GLU A 561 -19.46 2.25 20.60
CA GLU A 561 -20.88 1.90 20.57
C GLU A 561 -21.05 0.40 20.78
N ILE A 562 -21.77 0.01 21.84
CA ILE A 562 -22.06 -1.40 22.13
C ILE A 562 -23.56 -1.64 22.00
N TYR A 563 -23.92 -2.51 21.07
CA TYR A 563 -25.25 -3.07 20.92
C TYR A 563 -25.33 -4.37 21.70
N TYR A 564 -26.34 -4.50 22.56
CA TYR A 564 -26.47 -5.66 23.43
C TYR A 564 -27.92 -6.06 23.66
N THR A 565 -28.10 -7.28 24.18
CA THR A 565 -29.38 -7.82 24.60
C THR A 565 -29.35 -8.11 26.09
N GLU A 566 -30.44 -7.81 26.78
CA GLU A 566 -30.64 -8.15 28.19
C GLU A 566 -31.65 -9.29 28.33
N PRO A 567 -31.47 -10.23 29.27
CA PRO A 567 -32.50 -11.20 29.61
C PRO A 567 -33.72 -10.48 30.19
N ASN A 568 -34.91 -10.72 29.62
CA ASN A 568 -36.17 -10.25 30.21
C ASN A 568 -36.33 -10.83 31.63
N ASN A 569 -36.40 -9.95 32.64
CA ASN A 569 -36.70 -10.31 34.02
C ASN A 569 -38.18 -10.65 34.24
#